data_AF-A0A4U9WK54-F1
#
_entry.id   AF-A0A4U9WK54-F1
#
_cell.length_a   1.000
_cell.length_b   1.000
_cell.length_c   1.000
_cell.angle_alpha   90.00
_cell.angle_beta   90.00
_cell.angle_gamma   90.00
#
_symmetry.space_group_name_H-M   'P 1'
#
loop_
_entity.id
_entity.type
_entity.pdbx_description
1 polymer ?
#
loop_
_entity_poly.entity_id
_entity_poly.type
_entity_poly.pdbx_seq_one_letter_code
_entity_poly.pdbx_strand_id
1 'polypeptide(L)'
;MQIGTGVRPVATERIHSQGNLSQTNNSKDVAIKGQGFFQVVLPDGTQAYTRDGSFQIDQNGQLVTASGFQVQPAITIPANALSITVAVMASSA
;
A
#
# COMPACT_ATOMS: atom_id res chain seq x y z
N MET A 1 -53.87 12.26 -0.89
CA MET A 1 -52.69 13.09 -1.20
C MET A 1 -51.46 12.25 -0.94
N GLN A 2 -50.81 11.74 -1.98
CA GLN A 2 -49.63 10.88 -1.85
C GLN A 2 -48.40 11.77 -1.72
N ILE A 3 -47.74 11.69 -0.56
CA ILE A 3 -46.50 12.40 -0.29
C ILE A 3 -45.37 11.49 -0.75
N GLY A 4 -44.71 11.85 -1.86
CA GLY A 4 -43.54 11.13 -2.36
C GLY A 4 -42.38 11.30 -1.38
N THR A 5 -41.95 10.22 -0.74
CA THR A 5 -40.73 10.19 0.08
C THR A 5 -39.53 10.25 -0.86
N GLY A 6 -38.90 11.43 -0.96
CA GLY A 6 -37.75 11.68 -1.84
C GLY A 6 -36.61 10.67 -1.68
N VAL A 7 -35.89 10.42 -2.77
CA VAL A 7 -34.75 9.50 -2.80
C VAL A 7 -33.51 10.15 -2.21
N ARG A 8 -32.80 9.42 -1.33
CA ARG A 8 -31.48 9.82 -0.81
C ARG A 8 -30.40 9.01 -1.54
N PRO A 9 -29.31 9.63 -2.04
CA PRO A 9 -28.18 8.86 -2.54
C PRO A 9 -27.60 8.01 -1.40
N VAL A 10 -27.51 6.70 -1.63
CA VAL A 10 -27.02 5.69 -0.67
C VAL A 10 -25.50 5.56 -0.80
N ALA A 11 -24.77 6.61 -0.41
CA ALA A 11 -23.32 6.69 -0.43
C ALA A 11 -22.65 6.51 -1.82
N THR A 12 -21.42 7.02 -1.95
CA THR A 12 -20.57 6.74 -3.10
C THR A 12 -19.78 5.48 -2.79
N GLU A 13 -20.18 4.34 -3.37
CA GLU A 13 -19.35 3.14 -3.33
C GLU A 13 -18.14 3.34 -4.24
N ARG A 14 -16.94 3.42 -3.63
CA ARG A 14 -15.71 3.44 -4.40
C ARG A 14 -15.44 2.01 -4.84
N ILE A 15 -15.57 1.73 -6.14
CA ILE A 15 -15.24 0.42 -6.69
C ILE A 15 -13.71 0.35 -6.83
N HIS A 16 -13.06 -0.34 -5.88
CA HIS A 16 -11.64 -0.70 -5.98
C HIS A 16 -11.50 -2.01 -6.75
N SER A 17 -11.80 -1.98 -8.05
CA SER A 17 -11.50 -3.14 -8.90
C SER A 17 -9.99 -3.34 -9.00
N GLN A 18 -9.55 -4.60 -8.88
CA GLN A 18 -8.14 -4.95 -9.03
C GLN A 18 -7.74 -4.72 -10.49
N GLY A 19 -6.76 -3.84 -10.72
CA GLY A 19 -6.14 -3.67 -12.03
C GLY A 19 -5.25 -4.86 -12.41
N ASN A 20 -4.86 -4.93 -13.68
CA ASN A 20 -3.90 -5.94 -14.14
C ASN A 20 -2.57 -5.82 -13.40
N LEU A 21 -2.08 -6.94 -12.90
CA LEU A 21 -0.78 -7.04 -12.25
C LEU A 21 0.29 -7.32 -13.32
N SER A 22 1.36 -6.53 -13.33
CA SER A 22 2.52 -6.75 -14.20
C SER A 22 3.70 -7.19 -13.35
N GLN A 23 4.38 -8.26 -13.76
CA GLN A 23 5.57 -8.75 -13.08
C GLN A 23 6.79 -7.94 -13.52
N THR A 24 7.44 -7.25 -12.58
CA THR A 24 8.60 -6.40 -12.87
C THR A 24 9.95 -7.07 -12.59
N ASN A 25 9.96 -8.23 -11.91
CA ASN A 25 11.16 -8.93 -11.43
C ASN A 25 12.07 -8.12 -10.50
N ASN A 26 11.59 -6.98 -9.99
CA ASN A 26 12.29 -6.18 -9.00
C ASN A 26 11.79 -6.56 -7.60
N SER A 27 12.71 -6.86 -6.68
CA SER A 27 12.37 -7.25 -5.30
C SER A 27 11.72 -6.13 -4.49
N LYS A 28 11.80 -4.88 -4.96
CA LYS A 28 11.22 -3.70 -4.32
C LYS A 28 9.85 -3.31 -4.88
N ASP A 29 9.37 -4.01 -5.91
CA ASP A 29 8.05 -3.78 -6.50
C ASP A 29 7.09 -4.84 -5.96
N VAL A 30 6.18 -4.42 -5.07
CA VAL A 30 5.27 -5.33 -4.37
C VAL A 30 3.83 -4.95 -4.65
N ALA A 31 3.10 -5.78 -5.37
CA ALA A 31 1.69 -5.51 -5.63
C ALA A 31 0.78 -6.25 -4.65
N ILE A 32 -0.24 -5.56 -4.14
CA ILE A 32 -1.32 -6.17 -3.37
C ILE A 32 -2.31 -6.79 -4.37
N LYS A 33 -2.51 -8.10 -4.28
CA LYS A 33 -3.57 -8.81 -5.01
C LYS A 33 -4.79 -8.94 -4.11
N GLY A 34 -5.84 -8.16 -4.38
CA GLY A 34 -7.10 -8.19 -3.65
C GLY A 34 -7.37 -6.90 -2.88
N GLN A 35 -7.82 -7.03 -1.64
CA GLN A 35 -8.14 -5.90 -0.75
C GLN A 35 -6.93 -5.54 0.11
N GLY A 36 -6.87 -4.28 0.54
CA GLY A 36 -5.78 -3.76 1.37
C GLY A 36 -4.99 -2.62 0.71
N PHE A 37 -4.13 -2.02 1.54
CA PHE A 37 -3.25 -0.90 1.23
C PHE A 37 -1.97 -1.02 2.07
N PHE A 38 -0.87 -0.48 1.56
CA PHE A 38 0.32 -0.22 2.34
C PHE A 38 0.09 1.02 3.19
N GLN A 39 0.49 0.96 4.46
CA GLN A 39 0.48 2.10 5.35
C GLN A 39 1.83 2.83 5.25
N VAL A 40 1.77 4.15 5.12
CA VAL A 40 2.94 5.03 5.05
C VAL A 40 2.78 6.23 5.96
N VAL A 41 3.89 6.87 6.31
CA VAL A 41 3.92 8.11 7.08
C VAL A 41 4.27 9.27 6.16
N LEU A 42 3.42 10.29 6.16
CA LEU A 42 3.66 11.55 5.47
C LEU A 42 4.69 12.40 6.24
N PRO A 43 5.34 13.38 5.59
CA PRO A 43 6.34 14.23 6.24
C PRO A 43 5.81 15.03 7.44
N ASP A 44 4.49 15.24 7.51
CA ASP A 44 3.80 15.88 8.64
C ASP A 44 3.53 14.92 9.83
N GLY A 45 3.95 13.66 9.72
CA GLY A 45 3.76 12.61 10.71
C GLY A 45 2.40 11.91 10.64
N THR A 46 1.53 12.28 9.71
CA THR A 46 0.21 11.64 9.56
C THR A 46 0.31 10.31 8.82
N GLN A 47 -0.59 9.39 9.15
CA GLN A 47 -0.67 8.08 8.49
C GLN A 47 -1.48 8.20 7.20
N ALA A 48 -0.93 7.66 6.11
CA ALA A 48 -1.57 7.57 4.81
C ALA A 48 -1.56 6.12 4.29
N TYR A 49 -2.36 5.87 3.25
CA TYR A 49 -2.54 4.55 2.67
C TYR A 49 -2.36 4.60 1.16
N THR A 50 -1.61 3.65 0.60
CA THR A 50 -1.34 3.58 -0.84
C THR A 50 -1.42 2.15 -1.37
N ARG A 51 -1.72 2.00 -2.67
CA ARG A 51 -1.52 0.74 -3.41
C ARG A 51 -0.25 0.75 -4.26
N ASP A 52 0.46 1.87 -4.27
CA ASP A 52 1.77 1.95 -4.89
C ASP A 52 2.75 1.13 -4.05
N GLY A 53 3.25 0.06 -4.67
CA GLY A 53 4.24 -0.82 -4.08
C GLY A 53 5.63 -0.64 -4.69
N SER A 54 5.89 0.48 -5.35
CA SER A 54 7.20 0.82 -5.89
C SER A 54 8.07 1.38 -4.75
N PHE A 55 8.77 0.49 -4.06
CA PHE A 55 9.56 0.87 -2.90
C PHE A 55 11.04 1.16 -3.24
N GLN A 56 11.67 1.94 -2.40
CA GLN A 56 13.06 2.34 -2.47
C GLN A 56 13.68 2.29 -1.07
N ILE A 57 15.01 2.38 -1.01
CA ILE A 57 15.76 2.45 0.24
C ILE A 57 16.38 3.84 0.31
N ASP A 58 16.12 4.58 1.38
CA ASP A 58 16.70 5.90 1.60
C ASP A 58 18.17 5.81 2.08
N GLN A 59 18.80 6.97 2.31
CA GLN A 59 20.18 7.05 2.79
C GLN A 59 20.39 6.44 4.19
N ASN A 60 19.31 6.29 4.96
CA ASN A 60 19.33 5.71 6.30
C ASN A 60 19.04 4.20 6.28
N GLY A 61 18.87 3.59 5.09
CA GLY A 61 18.51 2.18 4.96
C GLY A 61 17.02 1.90 5.16
N GLN A 62 16.16 2.93 5.22
CA GLN A 62 14.74 2.77 5.48
C GLN A 62 13.96 2.51 4.19
N LEU A 63 12.96 1.62 4.27
CA LEU A 63 12.06 1.36 3.16
C LEU A 63 11.06 2.52 3.00
N VAL A 64 11.11 3.17 1.85
CA VAL A 64 10.27 4.32 1.49
C VAL A 64 9.55 4.08 0.16
N THR A 65 8.46 4.78 -0.11
CA THR A 65 7.83 4.79 -1.44
C THR A 65 8.68 5.58 -2.44
N ALA A 66 8.33 5.53 -3.74
CA ALA A 66 8.92 6.37 -4.77
C ALA A 66 8.81 7.89 -4.49
N SER A 67 7.85 8.31 -3.66
CA SER A 67 7.70 9.70 -3.19
C SER A 67 8.49 10.02 -1.92
N GLY A 68 9.22 9.04 -1.36
CA GLY A 68 10.01 9.18 -0.13
C GLY A 68 9.20 9.02 1.16
N PHE A 69 7.97 8.53 1.11
CA PHE A 69 7.17 8.29 2.31
C PHE A 69 7.56 6.97 2.98
N GLN A 70 7.80 7.00 4.27
CA GLN A 70 8.26 5.84 5.01
C GLN A 70 7.15 4.82 5.21
N VAL A 71 7.43 3.53 4.98
CA VAL A 71 6.48 2.44 5.25
C VAL A 71 6.33 2.23 6.75
N GLN A 72 5.10 1.90 7.20
CA GLN A 72 4.80 1.62 8.60
C GLN A 72 4.40 0.14 8.80
N PRO A 73 4.95 -0.57 9.81
CA PRO A 73 6.08 -0.17 10.67
C PRO A 73 7.37 0.09 9.89
N ALA A 74 8.27 0.90 10.46
CA ALA A 74 9.54 1.22 9.84
C ALA A 74 10.35 -0.06 9.56
N ILE A 75 10.76 -0.26 8.31
CA ILE A 75 11.60 -1.39 7.90
C ILE A 75 12.98 -0.83 7.54
N THR A 76 14.01 -1.26 8.26
CA THR A 76 15.40 -0.92 7.96
C THR A 76 16.10 -2.10 7.31
N ILE A 77 16.61 -1.89 6.10
CA ILE A 77 17.40 -2.84 5.34
C ILE A 77 18.89 -2.53 5.59
N PRO A 78 19.67 -3.47 6.13
CA PRO A 78 21.09 -3.24 6.39
C PRO A 78 21.90 -3.21 5.08
N ALA A 79 22.99 -2.45 5.05
CA ALA A 79 23.80 -2.25 3.84
C ALA A 79 24.45 -3.53 3.30
N ASN A 80 24.62 -4.55 4.14
CA ASN A 80 25.15 -5.86 3.76
C ASN A 80 24.06 -6.87 3.34
N ALA A 81 22.81 -6.44 3.18
CA ALA A 81 21.75 -7.30 2.66
C ALA A 81 22.03 -7.65 1.18
N LEU A 82 22.27 -8.94 0.91
CA LEU A 82 22.54 -9.44 -0.45
C LEU A 82 21.26 -9.57 -1.30
N SER A 83 20.12 -9.81 -0.66
CA SER A 83 18.83 -9.97 -1.33
C SER A 83 17.70 -9.53 -0.40
N ILE A 84 16.60 -9.05 -1.01
CA ILE A 84 15.36 -8.69 -0.33
C ILE A 84 14.29 -9.63 -0.87
N THR A 85 13.56 -10.28 0.02
CA THR A 85 12.43 -11.15 -0.34
C THR A 85 11.21 -10.72 0.45
N VAL A 86 10.12 -10.44 -0.27
CA VAL A 86 8.83 -10.11 0.32
C VAL A 86 7.92 -11.32 0.14
N ALA A 87 7.52 -11.92 1.25
CA ALA A 87 6.64 -13.07 1.27
C ALA A 87 5.43 -12.78 2.14
N VAL A 88 4.29 -13.37 1.79
CA VAL A 88 3.14 -13.39 2.70
C VAL A 88 3.48 -14.30 3.87
N MET A 89 3.20 -13.85 5.10
CA MET A 89 3.23 -14.75 6.23
C MET A 89 2.09 -15.75 6.06
N ALA A 90 2.42 -17.04 6.05
CA ALA A 90 1.40 -18.08 6.08
C ALA A 90 0.63 -17.95 7.39
N SER A 91 -0.67 -17.66 7.30
CA SER A 91 -1.57 -17.84 8.44
C SER A 91 -1.73 -19.33 8.65
N SER A 92 -0.94 -19.91 9.55
CA SER A 92 -1.20 -21.24 10.09
C SER A 92 -2.54 -21.17 10.82
N ALA A 93 -3.59 -21.67 10.18
CA ALA A 93 -4.85 -22.02 10.84
C ALA A 93 -4.69 -23.38 11.53
#